data_AF-A0A140GRF6-F1
#
_entry.id   AF-A0A140GRF6-F1
#
_cell.length_a   1.000
_cell.length_b   1.000
_cell.length_c   1.000
_cell.angle_alpha   90.00
_cell.angle_beta   90.00
_cell.angle_gamma   90.00
#
_symmetry.space_group_name_H-M   'P 1'
#
loop_
_entity.id
_entity.type
_entity.pdbx_description
1 polymer ?
#
loop_
_entity_poly.entity_id
_entity_poly.type
_entity_poly.pdbx_seq_one_letter_code
_entity_poly.pdbx_strand_id
1 'polypeptide(L)'
;MKKVTNMSELFANYKLAVEAEKERDELFDEKISYHQELVQKYERYIESHKRKVEKLVDKKYSVQGASWIDELIKPLGEELVEKLNALGEFNYRYDIYGPFGLSAKISIYFIPEHMNSITDNGVGLKKLSLLPNLRHNKFNYLTSEVVPNPYSEGTIGYYNHIGYKDEPLPDSIDDIFNLLQSA
;
A
#
# COMPACT_ATOMS: atom_id res chain seq x y z
N MET A 1 -66.96 -37.67 -12.41
CA MET A 1 -67.37 -36.26 -12.65
C MET A 1 -68.89 -36.22 -12.69
N LYS A 2 -69.54 -35.36 -11.89
CA LYS A 2 -71.00 -35.17 -11.98
C LYS A 2 -71.34 -34.70 -13.40
N LYS A 3 -72.30 -35.35 -14.05
CA LYS A 3 -72.77 -34.99 -15.39
C LYS A 3 -73.56 -33.69 -15.26
N VAL A 4 -73.05 -32.60 -15.81
CA VAL A 4 -73.73 -31.30 -15.79
C VAL A 4 -74.96 -31.41 -16.68
N THR A 5 -76.13 -31.07 -16.15
CA THR A 5 -77.43 -31.41 -16.75
C THR A 5 -78.12 -30.23 -17.42
N ASN A 6 -77.70 -28.99 -17.11
CA ASN A 6 -78.26 -27.80 -17.75
C ASN A 6 -77.25 -26.62 -17.77
N MET A 7 -77.61 -25.59 -18.51
CA MET A 7 -76.75 -24.42 -18.74
C MET A 7 -76.55 -23.55 -17.50
N SER A 8 -77.50 -23.53 -16.56
CA SER A 8 -77.37 -22.77 -15.31
C SER A 8 -76.26 -23.32 -14.41
N GLU A 9 -76.08 -24.64 -14.37
CA GLU A 9 -74.97 -25.28 -13.64
C GLU A 9 -73.60 -24.94 -14.25
N LEU A 10 -73.51 -24.86 -15.58
CA LEU A 10 -72.28 -24.41 -16.27
C LEU A 10 -71.95 -22.95 -15.95
N PHE A 11 -72.94 -22.05 -15.94
CA PHE A 11 -72.72 -20.65 -15.57
C PHE A 11 -72.30 -20.49 -14.10
N ALA A 12 -72.87 -21.28 -13.18
CA ALA A 12 -72.48 -21.26 -11.77
C ALA A 12 -71.02 -21.71 -11.58
N ASN A 13 -70.61 -22.80 -12.24
CA ASN A 13 -69.22 -23.27 -12.19
C ASN A 13 -68.24 -22.28 -12.81
N TYR A 14 -68.61 -21.65 -13.93
CA TYR A 14 -67.79 -20.60 -14.55
C TYR A 14 -67.62 -19.40 -13.61
N LYS A 15 -68.69 -18.95 -12.96
CA LYS A 15 -68.63 -17.84 -11.99
C LYS A 15 -67.68 -18.15 -10.82
N LEU A 16 -67.76 -19.35 -10.26
CA LEU A 16 -66.84 -19.80 -9.20
C LEU A 16 -65.38 -19.85 -9.68
N ALA A 17 -65.14 -20.29 -10.91
CA ALA A 17 -63.79 -20.30 -11.49
C ALA A 17 -63.23 -18.88 -11.69
N VAL A 18 -64.06 -17.94 -12.13
CA VAL A 18 -63.69 -16.52 -12.27
C VAL A 18 -63.40 -15.88 -10.90
N GLU A 19 -64.20 -16.18 -9.87
CA GLU A 19 -63.95 -15.70 -8.51
C GLU A 19 -62.63 -16.27 -7.94
N ALA A 20 -62.36 -17.56 -8.13
CA ALA A 20 -61.12 -18.20 -7.69
C ALA A 20 -59.89 -17.73 -8.48
N GLU A 21 -60.05 -17.31 -9.74
CA GLU A 21 -58.99 -16.67 -10.52
C GLU A 21 -58.69 -15.27 -9.99
N LYS A 22 -59.74 -14.48 -9.72
CA LYS A 22 -59.60 -13.14 -9.15
C LYS A 22 -58.91 -13.15 -7.78
N GLU A 23 -59.31 -14.03 -6.86
CA GLU A 23 -58.66 -14.16 -5.54
C GLU A 23 -57.17 -14.53 -5.66
N ARG A 24 -56.83 -15.32 -6.67
CA ARG A 24 -55.44 -15.74 -6.93
C ARG A 24 -54.60 -14.59 -7.47
N ASP A 25 -55.15 -13.82 -8.40
CA ASP A 25 -54.49 -12.64 -8.96
C ASP A 25 -54.25 -11.59 -7.87
N GLU A 26 -55.25 -11.33 -7.02
CA GLU A 26 -55.11 -10.44 -5.85
C GLU A 26 -53.97 -10.91 -4.91
N LEU A 27 -53.89 -12.22 -4.62
CA LEU A 27 -52.80 -12.77 -3.80
C LEU A 27 -51.42 -12.62 -4.46
N PHE A 28 -51.34 -12.78 -5.79
CA PHE A 28 -50.08 -12.60 -6.51
C PHE A 28 -49.66 -11.14 -6.55
N ASP A 29 -50.60 -10.22 -6.77
CA ASP A 29 -50.34 -8.78 -6.75
C ASP A 29 -49.82 -8.31 -5.39
N GLU A 30 -50.40 -8.79 -4.28
CA GLU A 30 -49.91 -8.51 -2.93
C GLU A 30 -48.46 -9.01 -2.74
N LYS A 31 -48.15 -10.23 -3.20
CA LYS A 31 -46.79 -10.79 -3.10
C LYS A 31 -45.79 -10.04 -3.96
N ILE A 32 -46.18 -9.64 -5.17
CA ILE A 32 -45.35 -8.85 -6.06
C ILE A 32 -45.04 -7.51 -5.39
N SER A 33 -46.06 -6.83 -4.86
CA SER A 33 -45.91 -5.56 -4.16
C SER A 33 -44.96 -5.69 -2.96
N TYR A 34 -45.16 -6.70 -2.11
CA TYR A 34 -44.28 -7.00 -0.97
C TYR A 34 -42.81 -7.21 -1.39
N HIS A 35 -42.58 -8.00 -2.45
CA HIS A 35 -41.22 -8.26 -2.92
C HIS A 35 -40.58 -7.03 -3.58
N GLN A 36 -41.36 -6.19 -4.28
CA GLN A 36 -40.88 -4.92 -4.82
C GLN A 36 -40.41 -3.97 -3.70
N GLU A 37 -41.16 -3.87 -2.60
CA GLU A 37 -40.76 -3.08 -1.43
C GLU A 37 -39.46 -3.60 -0.79
N LEU A 38 -39.31 -4.92 -0.69
CA LEU A 38 -38.08 -5.55 -0.20
C LEU A 38 -36.87 -5.22 -1.09
N VAL A 39 -37.03 -5.29 -2.42
CA VAL A 39 -35.97 -4.94 -3.36
C VAL A 39 -35.53 -3.50 -3.14
N GLN A 40 -36.47 -2.54 -3.11
CA GLN A 40 -36.14 -1.13 -2.86
C GLN A 40 -35.49 -0.88 -1.49
N LYS A 41 -35.88 -1.65 -0.46
CA LYS A 41 -35.25 -1.59 0.86
C LYS A 41 -33.79 -2.07 0.79
N TYR A 42 -33.52 -3.19 0.14
CA TYR A 42 -32.16 -3.73 0.03
C TYR A 42 -31.26 -2.90 -0.89
N GLU A 43 -31.78 -2.32 -1.97
CA GLU A 43 -31.04 -1.38 -2.82
C GLU A 43 -30.55 -0.18 -2.02
N ARG A 44 -31.39 0.39 -1.16
CA ARG A 44 -31.00 1.48 -0.25
C ARG A 44 -29.89 1.05 0.72
N TYR A 45 -29.94 -0.18 1.24
CA TYR A 45 -28.86 -0.70 2.08
C TYR A 45 -27.55 -0.89 1.30
N ILE A 46 -27.61 -1.44 0.08
CA ILE A 46 -26.43 -1.64 -0.78
C ILE A 46 -25.76 -0.29 -1.04
N GLU A 47 -26.54 0.72 -1.44
CA GLU A 47 -26.04 2.07 -1.70
C GLU A 47 -25.41 2.70 -0.45
N SER A 48 -26.04 2.55 0.71
CA SER A 48 -25.47 3.01 1.99
C SER A 48 -24.13 2.35 2.31
N HIS A 49 -24.00 1.04 2.08
CA HIS A 49 -22.76 0.32 2.33
C HIS A 49 -21.67 0.68 1.32
N LYS A 50 -22.00 0.89 0.04
CA LYS A 50 -21.05 1.38 -0.97
C LYS A 50 -20.42 2.71 -0.54
N ARG A 51 -21.23 3.68 -0.13
CA ARG A 51 -20.73 4.98 0.39
C ARG A 51 -19.86 4.83 1.64
N LYS A 52 -20.18 3.88 2.52
CA LYS A 52 -19.32 3.59 3.69
C LYS A 52 -17.97 3.01 3.28
N VAL A 53 -17.95 2.10 2.31
CA VAL A 53 -16.72 1.52 1.76
C VAL A 53 -15.88 2.61 1.11
N GLU A 54 -16.46 3.45 0.26
CA GLU A 54 -15.79 4.60 -0.36
C GLU A 54 -15.16 5.51 0.70
N LYS A 55 -15.91 5.91 1.73
CA LYS A 55 -15.36 6.71 2.83
C LYS A 55 -14.21 6.04 3.58
N LEU A 56 -14.27 4.73 3.77
CA LEU A 56 -13.18 3.98 4.43
C LEU A 56 -11.96 3.85 3.54
N VAL A 57 -12.16 3.65 2.24
CA VAL A 57 -11.12 3.64 1.20
C VAL A 57 -10.45 5.01 1.15
N ASP A 58 -11.23 6.08 1.02
CA ASP A 58 -10.73 7.45 1.03
C ASP A 58 -9.99 7.74 2.32
N LYS A 59 -10.49 7.33 3.49
CA LYS A 59 -9.78 7.49 4.76
C LYS A 59 -8.47 6.69 4.80
N LYS A 60 -8.45 5.46 4.27
CA LYS A 60 -7.26 4.61 4.22
C LYS A 60 -6.17 5.21 3.33
N TYR A 61 -6.54 5.84 2.22
CA TYR A 61 -5.60 6.39 1.24
C TYR A 61 -5.36 7.90 1.38
N SER A 62 -6.20 8.64 2.11
CA SER A 62 -6.01 10.06 2.43
C SER A 62 -5.11 10.29 3.64
N VAL A 63 -4.93 9.27 4.50
CA VAL A 63 -3.80 9.26 5.43
C VAL A 63 -2.55 9.03 4.58
N GLN A 64 -1.97 10.11 4.05
CA GLN A 64 -0.56 10.11 3.68
C GLN A 64 0.20 9.70 4.95
N GLY A 65 0.59 8.43 5.01
CA GLY A 65 1.45 7.95 6.08
C GLY A 65 2.70 8.82 6.11
N ALA A 66 3.19 9.13 7.30
CA ALA A 66 4.42 9.89 7.45
C ALA A 66 5.53 9.21 6.64
N SER A 67 6.15 9.96 5.74
CA SER A 67 7.20 9.46 4.87
C SER A 67 8.42 9.19 5.72
N TRP A 68 8.77 7.92 5.94
CA TRP A 68 9.94 7.56 6.74
C TRP A 68 11.26 8.15 6.17
N ILE A 69 11.28 8.50 4.89
CA ILE A 69 12.39 9.21 4.27
C ILE A 69 12.45 10.64 4.80
N ASP A 70 11.31 11.33 4.84
CA ASP A 70 11.24 12.71 5.33
C ASP A 70 11.40 12.79 6.85
N GLU A 71 10.86 11.81 7.59
CA GLU A 71 10.85 11.83 9.06
C GLU A 71 12.11 11.24 9.71
N LEU A 72 12.83 10.34 9.02
CA LEU A 72 14.00 9.65 9.61
C LEU A 72 15.27 9.87 8.81
N ILE A 73 15.22 9.73 7.48
CA ILE A 73 16.43 9.75 6.64
C ILE A 73 16.94 11.17 6.42
N LYS A 74 16.06 12.14 6.15
CA LYS A 74 16.46 13.55 5.99
C LYS A 74 17.08 14.12 7.28
N PRO A 75 16.45 13.98 8.47
CA PRO A 75 17.07 14.42 9.71
C PRO A 75 18.43 13.75 9.97
N LEU A 76 18.56 12.45 9.69
CA LEU A 76 19.84 11.75 9.79
C LEU A 76 20.89 12.35 8.84
N GLY A 77 20.52 12.65 7.60
CA GLY A 77 21.39 13.30 6.63
C GLY A 77 21.85 14.70 7.09
N GLU A 78 20.95 15.48 7.67
CA GLU A 78 21.23 16.81 8.24
C GLU A 78 22.23 16.73 9.39
N GLU A 79 21.98 15.87 10.38
CA GLU A 79 22.88 15.69 11.52
C GLU A 79 24.29 15.24 11.10
N LEU A 80 24.37 14.32 10.13
CA LEU A 80 25.66 13.80 9.65
C LEU A 80 26.41 14.85 8.81
N VAL A 81 25.72 15.65 7.99
CA VAL A 81 26.39 16.69 7.20
C VAL A 81 26.90 17.83 8.09
N GLU A 82 26.15 18.21 9.14
CA GLU A 82 26.61 19.18 10.12
C GLU A 82 27.88 18.72 10.83
N LYS A 83 27.92 17.45 11.27
CA LYS A 83 29.13 16.85 11.87
C LYS A 83 30.30 16.80 10.90
N LEU A 84 30.07 16.47 9.63
CA LEU A 84 31.13 16.47 8.60
C LEU A 84 31.70 17.87 8.41
N ASN A 85 30.84 18.88 8.31
CA ASN A 85 31.24 20.27 8.11
C ASN A 85 31.97 20.85 9.32
N ALA A 86 31.65 20.39 10.53
CA ALA A 86 32.37 20.79 11.74
C ALA A 86 33.84 20.31 11.79
N LEU A 87 34.19 19.22 11.08
CA LEU A 87 35.58 18.74 10.99
C LEU A 87 36.47 19.60 10.07
N GLY A 88 35.87 20.43 9.21
CA GLY A 88 36.57 21.44 8.43
C GLY A 88 37.42 20.93 7.25
N GLU A 89 37.33 19.65 6.87
CA GLU A 89 38.04 19.15 5.67
C GLU A 89 37.42 19.70 4.38
N PHE A 90 36.08 19.68 4.29
CA PHE A 90 35.29 20.25 3.20
C PHE A 90 33.95 20.73 3.73
N ASN A 91 33.30 21.63 2.98
CA ASN A 91 31.86 21.82 3.10
C ASN A 91 31.15 20.75 2.28
N TYR A 92 30.24 20.03 2.90
CA TYR A 92 29.45 18.97 2.34
C TYR A 92 28.00 19.42 2.18
N ARG A 93 27.39 18.94 1.10
CA ARG A 93 25.94 18.78 0.96
C ARG A 93 25.60 17.29 0.95
N TYR A 94 24.34 16.93 1.13
CA TYR A 94 23.91 15.55 1.00
C TYR A 94 22.79 15.38 -0.03
N ASP A 95 22.82 14.27 -0.75
CA ASP A 95 21.79 13.84 -1.69
C ASP A 95 21.28 12.44 -1.33
N ILE A 96 19.95 12.27 -1.31
CA ILE A 96 19.30 10.98 -1.01
C ILE A 96 18.82 10.34 -2.31
N TYR A 97 19.25 9.10 -2.55
CA TYR A 97 18.84 8.29 -3.69
C TYR A 97 18.09 7.04 -3.24
N GLY A 98 16.92 6.81 -3.82
CA GLY A 98 16.06 5.66 -3.56
C GLY A 98 14.64 6.06 -3.19
N PRO A 99 13.82 5.11 -2.67
CA PRO A 99 14.16 3.72 -2.38
C PRO A 99 14.29 2.87 -3.66
N PHE A 100 15.21 1.90 -3.67
CA PHE A 100 15.47 1.01 -4.82
C PHE A 100 15.17 -0.46 -4.51
N GLY A 101 14.58 -1.14 -5.50
CA GLY A 101 14.36 -2.58 -5.49
C GLY A 101 13.40 -3.06 -4.39
N LEU A 102 13.31 -4.37 -4.23
CA LEU A 102 12.40 -5.00 -3.25
C LEU A 102 12.78 -4.74 -1.80
N SER A 103 14.06 -4.41 -1.54
CA SER A 103 14.55 -4.09 -0.19
C SER A 103 14.36 -2.64 0.20
N ALA A 104 13.79 -1.79 -0.69
CA ALA A 104 13.65 -0.35 -0.51
C ALA A 104 14.96 0.34 -0.06
N LYS A 105 16.10 -0.10 -0.62
CA LYS A 105 17.43 0.40 -0.28
C LYS A 105 17.53 1.90 -0.57
N ILE A 106 18.11 2.66 0.35
CA ILE A 106 18.46 4.07 0.16
C ILE A 106 19.97 4.26 0.21
N SER A 107 20.48 5.27 -0.49
CA SER A 107 21.85 5.74 -0.36
C SER A 107 21.85 7.24 -0.10
N ILE A 108 22.50 7.63 0.99
CA ILE A 108 22.82 9.03 1.29
C ILE A 108 24.24 9.26 0.81
N TYR A 109 24.43 10.18 -0.13
CA TYR A 109 25.74 10.62 -0.59
C TYR A 109 26.05 11.97 0.03
N PHE A 110 27.23 12.10 0.62
CA PHE A 110 27.74 13.35 1.15
C PHE A 110 28.80 13.86 0.17
N ILE A 111 28.45 14.92 -0.53
CA ILE A 111 29.17 15.46 -1.69
C ILE A 111 29.85 16.76 -1.27
N PRO A 112 31.18 16.85 -1.33
CA PRO A 112 31.87 18.12 -1.15
C PRO A 112 31.36 19.20 -2.12
N GLU A 113 31.22 20.45 -1.69
CA GLU A 113 30.69 21.55 -2.51
C GLU A 113 31.49 21.81 -3.79
N HIS A 114 32.78 21.45 -3.79
CA HIS A 114 33.64 21.56 -4.98
C HIS A 114 33.31 20.50 -6.06
N MET A 115 32.49 19.50 -5.73
CA MET A 115 31.96 18.50 -6.66
C MET A 115 30.53 18.86 -7.07
N ASN A 116 30.23 18.72 -8.36
CA ASN A 116 28.90 18.97 -8.91
C ASN A 116 28.02 17.71 -8.84
N SER A 117 28.61 16.52 -8.89
CA SER A 117 27.91 15.24 -8.94
C SER A 117 28.68 14.13 -8.24
N ILE A 118 27.96 13.07 -7.84
CA ILE A 118 28.54 11.80 -7.36
C ILE A 118 29.41 11.09 -8.42
N THR A 119 29.31 11.49 -9.69
CA THR A 119 30.07 10.94 -10.82
C THR A 119 31.38 11.67 -11.08
N ASP A 120 31.64 12.77 -10.37
CA ASP A 120 32.87 13.54 -10.56
C ASP A 120 34.05 12.77 -9.94
N ASN A 121 35.21 12.78 -10.62
CA ASN A 121 36.43 12.12 -10.15
C ASN A 121 37.14 12.94 -9.05
N GLY A 122 36.41 13.30 -8.00
CA GLY A 122 36.88 14.09 -6.85
C GLY A 122 37.25 13.23 -5.64
N VAL A 123 37.97 13.83 -4.69
CA VAL A 123 38.29 13.21 -3.39
C VAL A 123 37.28 13.69 -2.36
N GLY A 124 36.92 12.81 -1.43
CA GLY A 124 36.12 13.17 -0.26
C GLY A 124 34.64 12.85 -0.36
N LEU A 125 34.15 12.28 -1.47
CA LEU A 125 32.78 11.74 -1.56
C LEU A 125 32.59 10.62 -0.53
N LYS A 126 31.58 10.76 0.34
CA LYS A 126 31.21 9.73 1.33
C LYS A 126 29.82 9.20 1.04
N LYS A 127 29.54 7.96 1.46
CA LYS A 127 28.26 7.29 1.19
C LYS A 127 27.82 6.43 2.36
N LEU A 128 26.55 6.54 2.74
CA LEU A 128 25.86 5.62 3.64
C LEU A 128 24.74 4.92 2.89
N SER A 129 24.80 3.59 2.77
CA SER A 129 23.72 2.81 2.17
C SER A 129 22.89 2.14 3.25
N LEU A 130 21.58 2.36 3.25
CA LEU A 130 20.66 1.90 4.29
C LEU A 130 19.64 0.92 3.72
N LEU A 131 19.35 -0.12 4.51
CA LEU A 131 18.30 -1.09 4.28
C LEU A 131 17.25 -0.94 5.39
N PRO A 132 16.04 -0.46 5.07
CA PRO A 132 14.99 -0.29 6.06
C PRO A 132 14.40 -1.64 6.52
N ASN A 133 14.27 -1.80 7.84
CA ASN A 133 13.42 -2.80 8.48
C ASN A 133 12.40 -2.10 9.39
N LEU A 134 11.51 -1.33 8.76
CA LEU A 134 10.53 -0.48 9.45
C LEU A 134 9.57 -1.28 10.35
N ARG A 135 9.32 -2.56 10.05
CA ARG A 135 8.51 -3.43 10.92
C ARG A 135 9.11 -3.60 12.31
N HIS A 136 10.43 -3.56 12.41
CA HIS A 136 11.17 -3.69 13.67
C HIS A 136 11.77 -2.35 14.12
N ASN A 137 11.40 -1.23 13.49
CA ASN A 137 11.97 0.10 13.73
C ASN A 137 13.50 0.12 13.68
N LYS A 138 14.10 -0.58 12.71
CA LYS A 138 15.55 -0.68 12.56
C LYS A 138 16.00 -0.43 11.13
N PHE A 139 17.25 -0.03 11.00
CA PHE A 139 17.96 0.00 9.74
C PHE A 139 19.18 -0.91 9.83
N ASN A 140 19.50 -1.55 8.71
CA ASN A 140 20.84 -2.08 8.49
C ASN A 140 21.59 -1.14 7.54
N TYR A 141 22.91 -1.17 7.56
CA TYR A 141 23.75 -0.50 6.56
C TYR A 141 24.55 -1.51 5.75
N LEU A 142 24.90 -1.15 4.52
CA LEU A 142 25.79 -1.97 3.71
C LEU A 142 27.24 -1.66 4.05
N THR A 143 27.98 -2.71 4.37
CA THR A 143 29.43 -2.67 4.54
C THR A 143 30.13 -2.70 3.17
N SER A 144 31.46 -2.60 3.18
CA SER A 144 32.30 -2.78 1.98
C SER A 144 32.59 -4.26 1.65
N GLU A 145 32.16 -5.20 2.50
CA GLU A 145 32.41 -6.63 2.31
C GLU A 145 31.49 -7.19 1.21
N VAL A 146 32.08 -7.66 0.12
CA VAL A 146 31.36 -8.21 -1.04
C VAL A 146 30.86 -9.61 -0.72
N VAL A 147 29.58 -9.87 -1.02
CA VAL A 147 28.94 -11.18 -0.82
C VAL A 147 28.54 -11.77 -2.18
N PRO A 148 28.93 -13.03 -2.48
CA PRO A 148 28.57 -13.68 -3.73
C PRO A 148 27.05 -13.84 -3.86
N ASN A 149 26.55 -13.78 -5.09
CA ASN A 149 25.11 -13.93 -5.36
C ASN A 149 24.69 -15.39 -5.11
N PRO A 150 23.80 -15.67 -4.15
CA PRO A 150 23.40 -17.04 -3.83
C PRO A 150 22.29 -17.57 -4.75
N TYR A 151 21.71 -16.71 -5.61
CA TYR A 151 20.57 -17.05 -6.44
C TYR A 151 20.99 -17.47 -7.85
N SER A 152 20.19 -18.33 -8.50
CA SER A 152 20.43 -18.72 -9.89
C SER A 152 20.15 -17.57 -10.86
N GLU A 153 20.98 -17.45 -11.92
CA GLU A 153 20.79 -16.48 -13.00
C GLU A 153 19.37 -16.58 -13.60
N GLY A 154 18.76 -15.43 -13.89
CA GLY A 154 17.40 -15.33 -14.40
C GLY A 154 16.30 -15.26 -13.32
N THR A 155 16.63 -15.46 -12.05
CA THR A 155 15.65 -15.30 -10.95
C THR A 155 15.53 -13.85 -10.50
N ILE A 156 14.37 -13.47 -9.94
CA ILE A 156 14.18 -12.14 -9.32
C ILE A 156 15.22 -11.88 -8.23
N GLY A 157 15.56 -12.91 -7.45
CA GLY A 157 16.59 -12.84 -6.41
C GLY A 157 17.96 -12.49 -6.99
N TYR A 158 18.33 -13.09 -8.12
CA TYR A 158 19.61 -12.80 -8.77
C TYR A 158 19.75 -11.32 -9.16
N TYR A 159 18.72 -10.72 -9.75
CA TYR A 159 18.75 -9.31 -10.17
C TYR A 159 18.58 -8.30 -9.02
N ASN A 160 18.06 -8.73 -7.87
CA ASN A 160 17.88 -7.88 -6.68
C ASN A 160 18.93 -8.12 -5.61
N HIS A 161 19.92 -8.98 -5.86
CA HIS A 161 21.00 -9.25 -4.90
C HIS A 161 21.78 -7.98 -4.60
N ILE A 162 21.95 -7.68 -3.30
CA ILE A 162 22.53 -6.41 -2.84
C ILE A 162 24.06 -6.40 -2.95
N GLY A 163 24.71 -7.55 -3.17
CA GLY A 163 26.13 -7.65 -3.50
C GLY A 163 27.10 -7.37 -2.34
N TYR A 164 26.61 -6.81 -1.25
CA TYR A 164 27.38 -6.43 -0.07
C TYR A 164 26.73 -6.98 1.20
N LYS A 165 27.55 -7.29 2.20
CA LYS A 165 27.09 -7.70 3.53
C LYS A 165 26.45 -6.52 4.22
N ASP A 166 25.34 -6.77 4.90
CA ASP A 166 24.66 -5.79 5.73
C ASP A 166 24.84 -6.08 7.22
N GLU A 167 24.92 -5.02 8.01
CA GLU A 167 25.02 -5.08 9.46
C GLU A 167 24.02 -4.09 10.10
N PRO A 168 23.57 -4.30 11.35
CA PRO A 168 22.69 -3.36 12.03
C PRO A 168 23.31 -1.96 12.08
N LEU A 169 22.52 -0.94 11.71
CA LEU A 169 22.93 0.45 11.89
C LEU A 169 22.99 0.74 13.39
N PRO A 170 24.06 1.36 13.90
CA PRO A 170 24.12 1.80 15.30
C PRO A 170 23.00 2.77 15.65
N ASP A 171 22.59 2.80 16.91
CA ASP A 171 21.51 3.68 17.38
C ASP A 171 22.00 5.14 17.62
N SER A 172 23.31 5.34 17.80
CA SER A 172 23.92 6.66 18.07
C SER A 172 24.36 7.35 16.77
N ILE A 173 24.02 8.64 16.62
CA ILE A 173 24.50 9.47 15.51
C ILE A 173 26.03 9.51 15.47
N ASP A 174 26.70 9.54 16.63
CA ASP A 174 28.17 9.55 16.69
C ASP A 174 28.77 8.25 16.16
N ASP A 175 28.15 7.11 16.47
CA ASP A 175 28.62 5.81 15.97
C ASP A 175 28.37 5.68 14.46
N ILE A 176 27.22 6.16 13.97
CA ILE A 176 26.93 6.22 12.53
C ILE A 176 27.94 7.13 11.81
N PHE A 177 28.27 8.27 12.42
CA PHE A 177 29.27 9.18 11.88
C PHE A 177 30.66 8.53 11.81
N ASN A 178 31.05 7.76 12.82
CA ASN A 178 32.32 7.03 12.81
C ASN A 178 32.38 5.99 11.67
N LEU A 179 31.26 5.34 11.35
CA LEU A 179 31.18 4.45 10.19
C LEU A 179 31.50 5.19 8.88
N LEU A 180 30.97 6.40 8.70
CA LEU A 180 31.24 7.26 7.54
C LEU A 180 32.69 7.74 7.42
N GLN A 181 33.44 7.76 8.53
CA GLN A 181 34.87 8.11 8.52
C GLN A 181 35.74 6.90 8.18
N SER A 182 35.28 5.69 8.52
CA SER A 182 35.98 4.44 8.23
C SER A 182 35.76 3.89 6.82
N ALA A 183 34.77 4.42 6.11
CA ALA A 183 34.40 4.05 4.74
C ALA A 183 35.14 4.87 3.69
#